data_AF-A0A2E4HLS8-F1
#
_entry.id   AF-A0A2E4HLS8-F1
#
_cell.length_a   1.000
_cell.length_b   1.000
_cell.length_c   1.000
_cell.angle_alpha   90.00
_cell.angle_beta   90.00
_cell.angle_gamma   90.00
#
_symmetry.space_group_name_H-M   'P 1'
#
loop_
_entity.id
_entity.type
_entity.pdbx_description
1 polymer ?
#
loop_
_entity_poly.entity_id
_entity_poly.type
_entity_poly.pdbx_seq_one_letter_code
_entity_poly.pdbx_strand_id
1 'polypeptide(L)'
;MPCSHCSGIGHNYVTCPNLTREQIQEIKEKKKQKKLLLLQKREEKIKAQLEKDKREKASKMREYKIVNDNMYEVVVYWGWMSEEIQRSGSNGLTKGELRRVLYIPPMEDRIIKSNHLHRIVIFPTLEVLDPANPLGAYSYLINHQEDESRFKVFDMDLVNYPDTNIEVKREYTEPKSELEQWKEVALKSNFLLTQIAKITGGGKNKKFELIEPFIDMVKDIKIPEHGEEDKERAGVPSSLTNIT
;
A
#
# COMPACT_ATOMS: atom_id res chain seq x y z
N MET A 1 -29.73 -54.84 27.29
CA MET A 1 -30.23 -53.57 26.73
C MET A 1 -31.58 -53.85 26.08
N PRO A 2 -32.64 -53.07 26.37
CA PRO A 2 -33.91 -53.21 25.69
C PRO A 2 -33.79 -52.79 24.21
N CYS A 3 -34.51 -53.45 23.33
CA CYS A 3 -34.58 -53.11 21.91
C CYS A 3 -35.14 -51.70 21.73
N SER A 4 -34.45 -50.82 20.97
CA SER A 4 -34.88 -49.43 20.77
C SER A 4 -36.16 -49.27 19.93
N HIS A 5 -36.73 -50.37 19.42
CA HIS A 5 -37.93 -50.36 18.60
C HIS A 5 -39.15 -50.95 19.32
N CYS A 6 -39.00 -52.09 20.01
CA CYS A 6 -40.09 -52.78 20.70
C CYS A 6 -39.94 -52.85 22.23
N SER A 7 -38.87 -52.27 22.78
CA SER A 7 -38.51 -52.29 24.22
C SER A 7 -38.28 -53.68 24.84
N GLY A 8 -38.32 -54.76 24.05
CA GLY A 8 -38.08 -56.12 24.51
C GLY A 8 -36.65 -56.34 25.03
N ILE A 9 -36.50 -57.16 26.07
CA ILE A 9 -35.22 -57.51 26.68
C ILE A 9 -34.61 -58.71 25.93
N GLY A 10 -33.28 -58.74 25.77
CA GLY A 10 -32.55 -59.89 25.21
C GLY A 10 -32.19 -59.79 23.72
N HIS A 11 -32.61 -58.74 23.02
CA HIS A 11 -32.24 -58.50 21.63
C HIS A 11 -32.08 -56.99 21.34
N ASN A 12 -31.40 -56.65 20.25
CA ASN A 12 -31.26 -55.26 19.79
C ASN A 12 -32.15 -55.03 18.55
N TYR A 13 -32.20 -53.79 18.06
CA TYR A 13 -33.03 -53.47 16.88
C TYR A 13 -32.57 -54.19 15.59
N VAL A 14 -31.35 -54.73 15.55
CA VAL A 14 -30.80 -55.47 14.39
C VAL A 14 -31.35 -56.89 14.33
N THR A 15 -31.68 -57.47 15.48
CA THR A 15 -32.24 -58.82 15.62
C THR A 15 -33.69 -58.80 16.12
N CYS A 16 -34.40 -57.68 15.93
CA CYS A 16 -35.79 -57.53 16.36
C CYS A 16 -36.72 -58.37 15.48
N PRO A 17 -37.52 -59.28 16.06
CA PRO A 17 -38.43 -60.13 15.28
C PRO A 17 -39.56 -59.33 14.62
N ASN A 18 -39.86 -58.13 15.13
CA ASN A 18 -40.92 -57.26 14.61
C ASN A 18 -40.46 -56.34 13.45
N LEU A 19 -39.20 -56.43 13.01
CA LEU A 19 -38.67 -55.61 11.92
C LEU A 19 -38.29 -56.47 10.71
N THR A 20 -38.69 -56.03 9.51
CA THR A 20 -38.22 -56.65 8.26
C THR A 20 -36.79 -56.23 7.93
N ARG A 21 -36.09 -56.99 7.07
CA ARG A 21 -34.72 -56.66 6.64
C ARG A 21 -34.63 -55.29 5.97
N GLU A 22 -35.65 -54.91 5.19
CA GLU A 22 -35.75 -53.61 4.53
C GLU A 22 -35.89 -52.46 5.53
N GLN A 23 -36.76 -52.62 6.55
CA GLN A 23 -36.90 -51.63 7.62
C GLN A 23 -35.60 -51.46 8.43
N ILE A 24 -34.86 -52.55 8.67
CA ILE A 24 -33.55 -52.49 9.34
C ILE A 24 -32.53 -51.71 8.49
N GLN A 25 -32.53 -51.89 7.17
CA GLN A 25 -31.66 -51.14 6.25
C GLN A 25 -32.03 -49.64 6.24
N GLU A 26 -33.31 -49.30 6.13
CA GLU A 26 -33.78 -47.91 6.15
C GLU A 26 -33.43 -47.21 7.48
N ILE A 27 -33.58 -47.90 8.63
CA ILE A 27 -33.17 -47.37 9.93
C ILE A 27 -31.66 -47.14 9.98
N LYS A 28 -30.85 -48.04 9.40
CA LYS A 28 -29.39 -47.89 9.32
C LYS A 28 -29.00 -46.69 8.43
N GLU A 29 -29.65 -46.53 7.29
CA GLU A 29 -29.41 -45.40 6.38
C GLU A 29 -29.82 -44.05 7.00
N LYS A 30 -31.02 -43.96 7.60
CA LYS A 30 -31.46 -42.76 8.33
C LYS A 30 -30.50 -42.41 9.46
N LYS A 31 -30.01 -43.41 10.22
CA LYS A 31 -29.00 -43.19 11.26
C LYS A 31 -27.66 -42.71 10.67
N LYS A 32 -27.23 -43.25 9.52
CA LYS A 32 -26.01 -42.83 8.81
C LYS A 32 -26.12 -41.39 8.29
N GLN A 33 -27.24 -41.04 7.63
CA GLN A 33 -27.52 -39.69 7.14
C GLN A 33 -27.58 -38.67 8.29
N LYS A 34 -28.29 -39.00 9.38
CA LYS A 34 -28.36 -38.14 10.58
C LYS A 34 -26.98 -37.91 11.20
N LYS A 35 -26.12 -38.95 11.24
CA LYS A 35 -24.74 -38.84 11.72
C LYS A 35 -23.90 -37.94 10.81
N LEU A 36 -24.03 -38.07 9.49
CA LEU A 36 -23.30 -37.24 8.52
C LEU A 36 -23.69 -35.76 8.63
N LEU A 37 -24.99 -35.46 8.71
CA LEU A 37 -25.49 -34.10 8.88
C LEU A 37 -25.03 -33.47 10.21
N LEU A 38 -24.95 -34.27 11.28
CA LEU A 38 -24.44 -33.80 12.57
C LEU A 38 -22.94 -33.49 12.54
N LEU A 39 -22.15 -34.27 11.77
CA LEU A 39 -20.73 -33.98 11.55
C LEU A 39 -20.54 -32.68 10.75
N GLN A 40 -21.29 -32.48 9.66
CA GLN A 40 -21.26 -31.24 8.88
C GLN A 40 -21.59 -30.01 9.74
N LYS A 41 -22.68 -30.07 10.53
CA LYS A 41 -23.04 -28.99 11.46
C LYS A 41 -21.95 -28.72 12.51
N ARG A 42 -21.22 -29.75 12.94
CA ARG A 42 -20.11 -29.59 13.89
C ARG A 42 -18.91 -28.92 13.23
N GLU A 43 -18.57 -29.30 12.00
CA GLU A 43 -17.50 -28.67 11.21
C GLU A 43 -17.82 -27.20 10.91
N GLU A 44 -19.04 -26.89 10.52
CA GLU A 44 -19.50 -25.51 10.30
C GLU A 44 -19.39 -24.66 11.57
N LYS A 45 -19.83 -25.19 12.72
CA LYS A 45 -19.67 -24.51 14.01
C LYS A 45 -18.22 -24.26 14.38
N ILE A 46 -17.34 -25.24 14.13
CA ILE A 46 -15.90 -25.09 14.39
C ILE A 46 -15.31 -24.01 13.48
N LYS A 47 -15.65 -24.01 12.18
CA LYS A 47 -15.22 -22.97 11.23
C LYS A 47 -15.70 -21.58 11.65
N ALA A 48 -16.99 -21.45 11.98
CA ALA A 48 -17.56 -20.18 12.43
C ALA A 48 -16.91 -19.67 13.73
N GLN A 49 -16.62 -20.56 14.67
CA GLN A 49 -15.92 -20.19 15.90
C GLN A 49 -14.48 -19.75 15.61
N LEU A 50 -13.76 -20.47 14.75
CA LEU A 50 -12.40 -20.09 14.35
C LEU A 50 -12.37 -18.74 13.63
N GLU A 51 -13.34 -18.45 12.77
CA GLU A 51 -13.48 -17.13 12.13
C GLU A 51 -13.81 -16.03 13.13
N LYS A 52 -14.70 -16.29 14.09
CA LYS A 52 -15.01 -15.35 15.17
C LYS A 52 -13.78 -15.03 16.01
N ASP A 53 -13.04 -16.06 16.44
CA ASP A 53 -11.82 -15.90 17.22
C ASP A 53 -10.72 -15.15 16.44
N LYS A 54 -10.61 -15.40 15.12
CA LYS A 54 -9.71 -14.65 14.24
C LYS A 54 -10.12 -13.18 14.16
N ARG A 55 -11.41 -12.88 13.99
CA ARG A 55 -11.95 -11.51 13.97
C ARG A 55 -11.71 -10.79 15.31
N GLU A 56 -11.92 -11.46 16.43
CA GLU A 56 -11.66 -10.90 17.76
C GLU A 56 -10.17 -10.67 18.02
N LYS A 57 -9.29 -11.57 17.59
CA LYS A 57 -7.84 -11.35 17.67
C LYS A 57 -7.39 -10.20 16.78
N ALA A 58 -7.99 -10.09 15.59
CA ALA A 58 -7.74 -9.03 14.64
C ALA A 58 -8.46 -7.72 14.98
N SER A 59 -9.28 -7.65 16.04
CA SER A 59 -9.89 -6.41 16.55
C SER A 59 -9.17 -5.82 17.76
N LYS A 60 -8.24 -6.58 18.34
CA LYS A 60 -7.42 -6.12 19.47
C LYS A 60 -6.47 -5.02 19.01
N MET A 61 -6.61 -3.84 19.62
CA MET A 61 -5.65 -2.76 19.47
C MET A 61 -4.26 -3.22 19.93
N ARG A 62 -3.25 -2.89 19.12
CA ARG A 62 -1.84 -3.03 19.45
C ARG A 62 -1.16 -1.66 19.36
N GLU A 63 -0.10 -1.52 20.12
CA GLU A 63 0.78 -0.34 20.05
C GLU A 63 1.85 -0.61 19.00
N TYR A 64 1.96 0.31 18.03
CA TYR A 64 3.00 0.29 17.01
C TYR A 64 3.91 1.49 17.22
N LYS A 65 5.22 1.25 17.26
CA LYS A 65 6.25 2.26 17.35
C LYS A 65 6.72 2.58 15.94
N ILE A 66 6.51 3.82 15.49
CA ILE A 66 6.99 4.31 14.19
C ILE A 66 8.22 5.16 14.43
N VAL A 67 9.33 4.81 13.81
CA VAL A 67 10.62 5.52 13.91
C VAL A 67 10.89 6.20 12.57
N ASN A 68 11.02 7.53 12.58
CA ASN A 68 11.37 8.31 11.41
C ASN A 68 12.88 8.58 11.38
N ASP A 69 13.61 7.77 10.61
CA ASP A 69 15.07 7.94 10.45
C ASP A 69 15.42 8.91 9.32
N ASN A 70 14.45 9.66 8.81
CA ASN A 70 14.67 10.63 7.74
C ASN A 70 14.93 12.04 8.29
N MET A 71 15.58 12.87 7.48
CA MET A 71 15.86 14.28 7.78
C MET A 71 14.66 15.21 7.56
N TYR A 72 13.51 14.68 7.16
CA TYR A 72 12.29 15.43 6.87
C TYR A 72 11.11 14.92 7.70
N GLU A 73 10.12 15.79 7.91
CA GLU A 73 8.90 15.47 8.64
C GLU A 73 8.01 14.55 7.80
N VAL A 74 7.43 13.54 8.46
CA VAL A 74 6.47 12.63 7.85
C VAL A 74 5.14 12.69 8.56
N VAL A 75 4.08 12.43 7.81
CA VAL A 75 2.72 12.38 8.31
C VAL A 75 2.15 10.97 8.13
N VAL A 76 1.54 10.48 9.20
CA VAL A 76 1.00 9.12 9.28
C VAL A 76 -0.49 9.16 9.06
N TYR A 77 -0.96 8.39 8.10
CA TYR A 77 -2.37 8.13 7.85
C TYR A 77 -2.73 6.69 8.17
N TRP A 78 -3.97 6.48 8.56
CA TRP A 78 -4.56 5.15 8.72
C TRP A 78 -5.91 5.07 8.03
N GLY A 79 -6.22 3.91 7.46
CA GLY A 79 -7.52 3.62 6.87
C GLY A 79 -7.95 2.19 7.14
N TRP A 80 -9.22 1.88 6.86
CA TRP A 80 -9.75 0.54 7.01
C TRP A 80 -9.53 -0.30 5.76
N MET A 81 -9.13 -1.56 5.94
CA MET A 81 -8.83 -2.47 4.82
C MET A 81 -10.07 -3.13 4.22
N SER A 82 -11.13 -3.36 5.01
CA SER A 82 -12.31 -4.13 4.58
C SER A 82 -13.61 -3.33 4.57
N GLU A 83 -14.43 -3.54 3.53
CA GLU A 83 -15.80 -3.01 3.38
C GLU A 83 -16.77 -3.47 4.49
N GLU A 84 -16.54 -4.64 5.10
CA GLU A 84 -17.51 -5.28 6.00
C GLU A 84 -17.70 -4.57 7.36
N ILE A 85 -16.81 -3.66 7.75
CA ILE A 85 -16.84 -2.99 9.07
C ILE A 85 -17.76 -1.76 9.07
N GLN A 86 -18.32 -1.38 7.91
CA GLN A 86 -19.24 -0.23 7.76
C GLN A 86 -20.52 -0.32 8.60
N ARG A 87 -20.88 -1.48 9.15
CA ARG A 87 -22.14 -1.67 9.89
C ARG A 87 -22.09 -1.25 11.36
N SER A 88 -20.93 -0.80 11.88
CA SER A 88 -20.73 -0.53 13.31
C SER A 88 -20.48 0.95 13.61
N GLY A 89 -21.36 1.84 13.18
CA GLY A 89 -21.64 3.12 13.86
C GLY A 89 -20.54 4.20 13.95
N SER A 90 -19.37 4.06 13.33
CA SER A 90 -18.34 5.10 13.34
C SER A 90 -18.34 5.93 12.05
N ASN A 91 -18.78 7.19 12.16
CA ASN A 91 -18.57 8.33 11.26
C ASN A 91 -18.05 8.03 9.85
N GLY A 92 -18.88 7.43 9.00
CA GLY A 92 -18.90 7.67 7.54
C GLY A 92 -17.65 7.41 6.70
N LEU A 93 -16.55 6.86 7.23
CA LEU A 93 -15.35 6.60 6.41
C LEU A 93 -15.66 5.58 5.32
N THR A 94 -15.59 6.00 4.06
CA THR A 94 -15.73 5.10 2.91
C THR A 94 -14.43 4.33 2.64
N LYS A 95 -14.50 3.27 1.83
CA LYS A 95 -13.36 2.42 1.49
C LYS A 95 -12.25 3.25 0.85
N GLY A 96 -11.03 3.12 1.37
CA GLY A 96 -9.87 3.85 0.84
C GLY A 96 -9.70 5.25 1.42
N GLU A 97 -10.57 5.68 2.34
CA GLU A 97 -10.33 6.91 3.09
C GLU A 97 -9.21 6.71 4.11
N LEU A 98 -8.16 7.50 3.94
CA LEU A 98 -7.03 7.57 4.85
C LEU A 98 -7.20 8.78 5.74
N ARG A 99 -7.29 8.58 7.05
CA ARG A 99 -7.39 9.66 8.04
C ARG A 99 -6.01 9.96 8.61
N ARG A 100 -5.68 11.24 8.72
CA ARG A 100 -4.44 11.68 9.38
C ARG A 100 -4.46 11.32 10.86
N VAL A 101 -3.41 10.65 11.34
CA VAL A 101 -3.21 10.33 12.76
C VAL A 101 -2.38 11.40 13.43
N LEU A 102 -1.16 11.59 12.93
CA LEU A 102 -0.12 12.39 13.58
C LEU A 102 0.98 12.77 12.60
N TYR A 103 1.83 13.69 13.06
CA TYR A 103 3.10 14.07 12.43
C TYR A 103 4.25 13.47 13.24
N ILE A 104 5.29 13.02 12.54
CA ILE A 104 6.54 12.55 13.15
C ILE A 104 7.65 13.47 12.64
N PRO A 105 8.27 14.27 13.52
CA PRO A 105 9.41 15.10 13.16
C PRO A 105 10.61 14.29 12.66
N PRO A 106 11.60 14.95 12.03
CA PRO A 106 12.85 14.30 11.64
C PRO A 106 13.55 13.63 12.82
N MET A 107 14.08 12.43 12.63
CA MET A 107 14.85 11.68 13.64
C MET A 107 14.09 11.41 14.96
N GLU A 108 12.76 11.40 14.92
CA GLU A 108 11.91 11.12 16.08
C GLU A 108 11.11 9.82 15.92
N ASP A 109 10.65 9.28 17.06
CA ASP A 109 9.75 8.15 17.13
C ASP A 109 8.41 8.52 17.79
N ARG A 110 7.32 7.89 17.31
CA ARG A 110 5.98 8.04 17.88
C ARG A 110 5.28 6.69 17.98
N ILE A 111 4.44 6.55 19.00
CA ILE A 111 3.65 5.34 19.22
C ILE A 111 2.20 5.62 18.82
N ILE A 112 1.62 4.72 18.04
CA ILE A 112 0.21 4.75 17.66
C ILE A 112 -0.52 3.50 18.16
N LYS A 113 -1.80 3.65 18.51
CA LYS A 113 -2.69 2.53 18.81
C LYS A 113 -3.49 2.23 17.57
N SER A 114 -3.24 1.06 16.99
CA SER A 114 -3.90 0.64 15.75
C SER A 114 -4.32 -0.81 15.85
N ASN A 115 -5.22 -1.22 14.96
CA ASN A 115 -5.73 -2.57 14.88
C ASN A 115 -5.17 -3.27 13.63
N HIS A 116 -5.13 -4.61 13.62
CA HIS A 116 -4.66 -5.40 12.47
C HIS A 116 -5.42 -5.11 11.19
N LEU A 117 -6.68 -4.71 11.30
CA LEU A 117 -7.55 -4.40 10.15
C LEU A 117 -7.28 -3.02 9.53
N HIS A 118 -6.35 -2.24 10.08
CA HIS A 118 -5.98 -0.96 9.54
C HIS A 118 -4.82 -1.09 8.55
N ARG A 119 -4.85 -0.24 7.52
CA ARG A 119 -3.72 0.04 6.63
C ARG A 119 -3.05 1.32 7.10
N ILE A 120 -1.73 1.33 7.17
CA ILE A 120 -0.95 2.54 7.48
C ILE A 120 -0.26 3.00 6.21
N VAL A 121 -0.36 4.30 5.95
CA VAL A 121 0.37 4.94 4.85
C VAL A 121 1.08 6.18 5.41
N ILE A 122 2.35 6.35 5.04
CA ILE A 122 3.20 7.44 5.52
C ILE A 122 3.72 8.21 4.30
N PHE A 123 3.50 9.52 4.32
CA PHE A 123 3.94 10.46 3.30
C PHE A 123 4.89 11.49 3.92
N PRO A 124 5.83 12.06 3.15
CA PRO A 124 6.47 13.32 3.53
C PRO A 124 5.41 14.41 3.67
N THR A 125 5.52 15.30 4.66
CA THR A 125 4.52 16.38 4.86
C THR A 125 4.32 17.23 3.60
N LEU A 126 5.40 17.47 2.84
CA LEU A 126 5.39 18.28 1.62
C LEU A 126 4.53 17.71 0.48
N GLU A 127 4.37 16.38 0.40
CA GLU A 127 3.61 15.70 -0.66
C GLU A 127 2.09 15.80 -0.47
N VAL A 128 1.64 16.12 0.73
CA VAL A 128 0.22 16.05 1.12
C VAL A 128 -0.28 17.35 1.73
N LEU A 129 0.34 18.48 1.40
CA LEU A 129 -0.08 19.80 1.86
C LEU A 129 -1.50 20.14 1.38
N ASP A 130 -2.30 20.67 2.31
CA ASP A 130 -3.64 21.16 2.01
C ASP A 130 -3.54 22.60 1.46
N PRO A 131 -4.03 22.90 0.24
CA PRO A 131 -4.02 24.25 -0.31
C PRO A 131 -4.85 25.23 0.54
N ALA A 132 -5.83 24.74 1.31
CA ALA A 132 -6.58 25.58 2.24
C ALA A 132 -5.82 25.86 3.54
N ASN A 133 -4.85 25.02 3.90
CA ASN A 133 -4.01 25.18 5.08
C ASN A 133 -2.53 24.93 4.74
N PRO A 134 -1.78 25.96 4.30
CA PRO A 134 -0.41 25.80 3.86
C PRO A 134 0.56 25.33 4.95
N LEU A 135 0.13 25.33 6.22
CA LEU A 135 0.91 24.84 7.36
C LEU A 135 0.63 23.37 7.70
N GLY A 136 -0.29 22.69 7.00
CA GLY A 136 -0.72 21.36 7.38
C GLY A 136 -1.08 20.44 6.23
N ALA A 137 -0.72 19.17 6.37
CA ALA A 137 -1.18 18.11 5.49
C ALA A 137 -2.71 17.89 5.53
N TYR A 138 -3.31 17.34 4.48
CA TYR A 138 -4.74 17.01 4.44
C TYR A 138 -5.22 16.21 5.65
N SER A 139 -6.40 16.53 6.17
CA SER A 139 -6.99 15.80 7.30
C SER A 139 -7.49 14.40 6.92
N TYR A 140 -7.95 14.24 5.68
CA TYR A 140 -8.36 12.99 5.06
C TYR A 140 -7.87 12.95 3.60
N LEU A 141 -7.51 11.78 3.12
CA LEU A 141 -7.25 11.51 1.71
C LEU A 141 -8.33 10.57 1.19
N ILE A 142 -8.97 10.94 0.08
CA ILE A 142 -9.99 10.17 -0.61
C ILE A 142 -9.42 9.83 -1.99
N ASN A 143 -9.53 8.56 -2.40
CA ASN A 143 -9.14 7.98 -3.70
C ASN A 143 -7.69 7.52 -3.91
N HIS A 144 -7.58 6.24 -4.27
CA HIS A 144 -6.36 5.56 -4.67
C HIS A 144 -5.73 6.04 -5.99
N GLN A 145 -6.47 6.72 -6.88
CA GLN A 145 -5.94 7.05 -8.21
C GLN A 145 -4.94 8.22 -8.23
N GLU A 146 -5.09 9.19 -7.33
CA GLU A 146 -4.08 10.25 -7.14
C GLU A 146 -3.01 9.86 -6.10
N ASP A 147 -3.32 8.87 -5.24
CA ASP A 147 -2.37 8.37 -4.24
C ASP A 147 -1.26 7.51 -4.85
N GLU A 148 -1.45 6.91 -6.03
CA GLU A 148 -0.42 6.10 -6.71
C GLU A 148 0.72 6.96 -7.28
N SER A 149 0.46 8.22 -7.63
CA SER A 149 1.51 9.12 -8.16
C SER A 149 2.33 9.80 -7.07
N ARG A 150 1.82 9.85 -5.83
CA ARG A 150 2.50 10.51 -4.70
C ARG A 150 3.60 9.63 -4.13
N PHE A 151 4.67 10.26 -3.66
CA PHE A 151 5.76 9.54 -3.04
C PHE A 151 5.36 9.01 -1.66
N LYS A 152 5.25 7.68 -1.55
CA LYS A 152 4.99 6.99 -0.28
C LYS A 152 6.30 6.57 0.35
N VAL A 153 6.53 6.99 1.59
CA VAL A 153 7.67 6.49 2.37
C VAL A 153 7.37 5.07 2.83
N PHE A 154 6.11 4.80 3.20
CA PHE A 154 5.66 3.51 3.70
C PHE A 154 4.18 3.31 3.35
N ASP A 155 3.82 2.10 2.91
CA ASP A 155 2.44 1.72 2.60
C ASP A 155 2.27 0.23 2.92
N MET A 156 1.57 -0.08 4.00
CA MET A 156 1.40 -1.47 4.41
C MET A 156 0.12 -1.75 5.20
N ASP A 157 -0.41 -2.92 4.91
CA ASP A 157 -1.52 -3.57 5.59
C ASP A 157 -1.03 -4.24 6.89
N LEU A 158 -1.56 -3.81 8.05
CA LEU A 158 -1.12 -4.35 9.33
C LEU A 158 -1.44 -5.84 9.52
N VAL A 159 -2.42 -6.39 8.78
CA VAL A 159 -2.71 -7.84 8.76
C VAL A 159 -1.46 -8.63 8.37
N ASN A 160 -0.65 -8.08 7.46
CA ASN A 160 0.53 -8.73 6.91
C ASN A 160 1.81 -8.37 7.66
N TYR A 161 1.74 -7.43 8.63
CA TYR A 161 2.90 -6.95 9.36
C TYR A 161 2.99 -7.61 10.75
N PRO A 162 3.97 -8.52 10.97
CA PRO A 162 4.09 -9.24 12.24
C PRO A 162 4.69 -8.35 13.35
N ASP A 163 5.49 -7.36 12.97
CA ASP A 163 6.28 -6.56 13.91
C ASP A 163 5.52 -5.35 14.46
N THR A 164 5.96 -4.87 15.62
CA THR A 164 5.40 -3.66 16.25
C THR A 164 6.21 -2.41 15.95
N ASN A 165 7.43 -2.55 15.42
CA ASN A 165 8.33 -1.44 15.14
C ASN A 165 8.40 -1.20 13.64
N ILE A 166 7.93 -0.04 13.19
CA ILE A 166 7.94 0.39 11.80
C ILE A 166 9.08 1.40 11.64
N GLU A 167 10.17 0.97 11.00
CA GLU A 167 11.29 1.84 10.66
C GLU A 167 11.06 2.46 9.29
N VAL A 168 11.06 3.79 9.25
CA VAL A 168 10.79 4.57 8.04
C VAL A 168 12.10 5.19 7.58
N LYS A 169 12.73 4.58 6.58
CA LYS A 169 13.96 5.09 5.97
C LYS A 169 13.85 5.05 4.45
N ARG A 170 13.71 6.22 3.84
CA ARG A 170 13.73 6.37 2.38
C ARG A 170 14.26 7.75 2.04
N GLU A 171 15.23 7.81 1.14
CA GLU A 171 15.66 9.11 0.61
C GLU A 171 14.53 9.69 -0.23
N TYR A 172 14.12 10.91 0.15
CA TYR A 172 13.12 11.69 -0.55
C TYR A 172 13.82 12.86 -1.24
N THR A 173 13.73 12.88 -2.56
CA THR A 173 14.05 14.05 -3.35
C THR A 173 12.75 14.78 -3.63
N GLU A 174 12.66 16.04 -3.18
CA GLU A 174 11.49 16.87 -3.45
C GLU A 174 11.18 16.88 -4.96
N PRO A 175 9.90 16.72 -5.34
CA PRO A 175 9.50 16.78 -6.73
C PRO A 175 9.81 18.18 -7.25
N LYS A 176 10.73 18.25 -8.23
CA LYS A 176 11.12 19.52 -8.86
C LYS A 176 9.87 20.20 -9.42
N SER A 177 9.74 21.51 -9.20
CA SER A 177 8.65 22.29 -9.78
C SER A 177 8.65 22.20 -11.31
N GLU A 178 7.51 22.40 -11.97
CA GLU A 178 7.44 22.35 -13.45
C GLU A 178 8.50 23.27 -14.09
N LEU A 179 8.68 24.47 -13.53
CA LEU A 179 9.69 25.42 -13.99
C LEU A 179 11.11 24.88 -13.84
N GLU A 180 11.44 24.22 -12.73
CA GLU A 180 12.75 23.60 -12.54
C GLU A 180 12.98 22.40 -13.45
N GLN A 181 11.95 21.59 -13.69
CA GLN A 181 12.00 20.50 -14.66
C GLN A 181 12.27 21.04 -16.06
N TRP A 182 11.55 22.10 -16.47
CA TRP A 182 11.78 22.75 -17.76
C TRP A 182 13.16 23.38 -17.86
N LYS A 183 13.67 23.99 -16.77
CA LYS A 183 15.04 24.51 -16.71
C LYS A 183 16.06 23.38 -16.87
N GLU A 184 15.91 22.28 -16.14
CA GLU A 184 16.81 21.12 -16.22
C GLU A 184 16.79 20.49 -17.62
N VAL A 185 15.60 20.29 -18.20
CA VAL A 185 15.46 19.76 -19.56
C VAL A 185 16.11 20.69 -20.58
N ALA A 186 15.89 22.00 -20.47
CA ALA A 186 16.51 22.98 -21.36
C ALA A 186 18.04 22.97 -21.25
N LEU A 187 18.57 22.96 -20.02
CA LEU A 187 20.01 22.94 -19.77
C LEU A 187 20.67 21.63 -20.24
N LYS A 188 20.07 20.47 -19.94
CA LYS A 188 20.56 19.16 -20.43
C LYS A 188 20.51 19.06 -21.93
N SER A 189 19.41 19.49 -22.56
CA SER A 189 19.25 19.46 -24.01
C SER A 189 20.29 20.36 -24.69
N ASN A 190 20.48 21.57 -24.18
CA ASN A 190 21.50 22.49 -24.70
C ASN A 190 22.91 21.93 -24.55
N PHE A 191 23.23 21.34 -23.40
CA PHE A 191 24.53 20.71 -23.19
C PHE A 191 24.76 19.56 -24.18
N LEU A 192 23.79 18.65 -24.34
CA LEU A 192 23.85 17.55 -25.31
C LEU A 192 24.09 18.07 -26.73
N LEU A 193 23.33 19.07 -27.16
CA LEU A 193 23.44 19.66 -28.49
C LEU A 193 24.81 20.36 -28.68
N THR A 194 25.33 20.99 -27.64
CA THR A 194 26.69 21.57 -27.63
C THR A 194 27.77 20.50 -27.75
N GLN A 195 27.62 19.35 -27.08
CA GLN A 195 28.56 18.24 -27.22
C GLN A 195 28.49 17.60 -28.61
N ILE A 196 27.28 17.43 -29.17
CA ILE A 196 27.09 16.97 -30.55
C ILE A 196 27.75 17.95 -31.53
N ALA A 197 27.61 19.26 -31.31
CA ALA A 197 28.30 20.29 -32.09
C ALA A 197 29.83 20.11 -32.04
N LYS A 198 30.39 19.88 -30.86
CA LYS A 198 31.84 19.64 -30.69
C LYS A 198 32.32 18.38 -31.42
N ILE A 199 31.60 17.26 -31.29
CA ILE A 199 31.97 15.98 -31.91
C ILE A 199 31.89 16.05 -33.44
N THR A 200 30.86 16.72 -33.96
CA THR A 200 30.62 16.83 -35.42
C THR A 200 31.46 17.93 -36.08
N GLY A 201 32.17 18.75 -35.29
CA GLY A 201 32.90 19.92 -35.78
C GLY A 201 31.96 21.05 -36.24
N GLY A 202 30.74 21.08 -35.71
CA GLY A 202 29.71 22.06 -36.07
C GLY A 202 29.23 21.93 -37.52
N GLY A 203 29.14 20.71 -38.05
CA GLY A 203 28.71 20.45 -39.43
C GLY A 203 29.81 20.63 -40.49
N LYS A 204 30.98 21.15 -40.14
CA LYS A 204 32.08 21.45 -41.09
C LYS A 204 32.82 20.20 -41.61
N ASN A 205 32.58 19.04 -41.01
CA ASN A 205 33.12 17.78 -41.48
C ASN A 205 32.22 17.20 -42.58
N LYS A 206 32.79 16.90 -43.76
CA LYS A 206 32.06 16.31 -44.92
C LYS A 206 31.28 15.02 -44.60
N LYS A 207 31.61 14.33 -43.50
CA LYS A 207 30.88 13.13 -43.03
C LYS A 207 29.54 13.46 -42.34
N PHE A 208 29.31 14.71 -41.96
CA PHE A 208 28.22 15.15 -41.10
C PHE A 208 27.49 16.41 -41.64
N GLU A 209 27.49 16.65 -42.96
CA GLU A 209 26.81 17.81 -43.58
C GLU A 209 25.33 17.93 -43.21
N LEU A 210 24.64 16.80 -43.03
CA LEU A 210 23.22 16.80 -42.65
C LEU A 210 22.95 17.34 -41.24
N ILE A 211 23.97 17.50 -40.39
CA ILE A 211 23.84 18.00 -39.02
C ILE A 211 23.92 19.54 -38.95
N GLU A 212 24.47 20.19 -39.98
CA GLU A 212 24.67 21.65 -40.00
C GLU A 212 23.36 22.45 -39.83
N PRO A 213 22.24 22.12 -40.52
CA PRO A 213 20.98 22.84 -40.32
C PRO A 213 20.40 22.66 -38.92
N PHE A 214 20.61 21.48 -38.30
CA PHE A 214 20.17 21.24 -36.93
C PHE A 214 20.96 22.10 -35.95
N ILE A 215 22.29 22.16 -36.08
CA ILE A 215 23.16 22.98 -35.24
C ILE A 215 22.78 24.47 -35.35
N ASP A 216 22.39 24.93 -36.53
CA ASP A 216 21.98 26.32 -36.73
C ASP A 216 20.68 26.64 -35.98
N MET A 217 19.68 25.76 -36.08
CA MET A 217 18.44 25.88 -35.30
C MET A 217 18.68 25.84 -33.77
N VAL A 218 19.70 25.12 -33.29
CA VAL A 218 20.05 25.13 -31.86
C VAL A 218 20.55 26.51 -31.41
N LYS A 219 21.32 27.22 -32.24
CA LYS A 219 21.84 28.55 -31.90
C LYS A 219 20.75 29.60 -31.79
N ASP A 220 19.62 29.39 -32.47
CA ASP A 220 18.45 30.26 -32.38
C ASP A 220 17.69 30.12 -31.05
N ILE A 221 17.94 29.05 -30.29
CA ILE A 221 17.33 28.83 -28.98
C ILE A 221 17.98 29.78 -27.96
N LYS A 222 17.24 30.83 -27.58
CA LYS A 222 17.66 31.76 -26.52
C LYS A 222 17.32 31.19 -25.15
N ILE A 223 18.35 30.76 -24.42
CA ILE A 223 18.22 30.32 -23.03
C ILE A 223 18.46 31.54 -22.12
N PRO A 224 17.58 31.79 -21.13
CA PRO A 224 17.79 32.85 -20.15
C PRO A 224 19.11 32.67 -19.36
N GLU A 225 19.62 33.76 -18.78
CA GLU A 225 20.77 33.70 -17.87
C GLU A 225 20.48 32.72 -16.73
N HIS A 226 21.43 31.83 -16.46
CA HIS A 226 21.33 30.79 -15.43
C HIS A 226 22.66 30.70 -14.67
N GLY A 227 22.57 30.37 -13.38
CA GLY A 227 23.73 30.29 -12.49
C GLY A 227 24.51 28.98 -12.63
N GLU A 228 25.69 28.92 -12.01
CA GLU A 228 26.47 27.68 -11.89
C GLU A 228 25.75 26.63 -11.03
N GLU A 229 24.98 27.06 -10.02
CA GLU A 229 24.13 26.17 -9.21
C GLU A 229 23.03 25.49 -10.04
N ASP A 230 22.45 26.19 -11.01
CA ASP A 230 21.41 25.63 -11.88
C ASP A 230 21.99 24.53 -12.80
N LYS A 231 23.25 24.69 -13.23
CA LYS A 231 23.96 23.68 -14.01
C LYS A 231 24.25 22.43 -13.20
N GLU A 232 24.70 22.61 -11.95
CA GLU A 232 24.97 21.51 -11.02
C GLU A 232 23.68 20.74 -10.69
N ARG A 233 22.59 21.43 -10.36
CA ARG A 233 21.27 20.81 -10.11
C ARG A 233 20.71 20.09 -11.34
N ALA A 234 21.06 20.55 -12.54
CA ALA A 234 20.73 19.91 -13.80
C ALA A 234 21.69 18.76 -14.19
N GLY A 235 22.70 18.46 -13.39
CA GLY A 235 23.70 17.43 -13.69
C GLY A 235 24.56 17.73 -14.93
N VAL A 236 24.66 19.01 -15.30
CA VAL A 236 25.51 19.50 -16.38
C VAL A 236 26.85 19.91 -15.75
N PRO A 237 28.00 19.59 -16.37
CA PRO A 237 29.31 19.99 -15.85
C PRO A 237 29.34 21.50 -15.55
N SER A 238 29.60 21.83 -14.29
CA SER A 238 29.74 23.19 -13.78
C SER A 238 31.16 23.41 -13.28
N SER A 239 31.53 24.67 -13.10
CA SER A 239 32.79 25.05 -12.45
C SER A 239 32.91 24.54 -11.01
N LEU A 240 31.79 24.26 -10.33
CA LEU A 240 31.73 23.69 -8.98
C LEU A 240 32.09 22.18 -8.97
N THR A 241 31.73 21.45 -10.02
CA THR A 241 32.01 20.00 -10.13
C THR A 241 33.44 19.65 -10.59
N ASN A 242 34.27 20.66 -10.93
CA ASN A 242 35.64 20.46 -11.45
C ASN A 242 36.75 20.65 -10.40
N ILE A 243 36.44 20.54 -9.10
CA ILE A 243 37.46 20.45 -8.04
C ILE A 243 37.71 18.96 -7.75
N THR A 244 38.64 18.37 -8.48
CA THR A 244 39.43 17.19 -8.06
C THR A 244 40.88 17.57 -8.03
#